data_AF-A0A1Q5U3B4-F1
#
_entry.id   AF-A0A1Q5U3B4-F1
#
_cell.length_a   1.000
_cell.length_b   1.000
_cell.length_c   1.000
_cell.angle_alpha   90.00
_cell.angle_beta   90.00
_cell.angle_gamma   90.00
#
_symmetry.space_group_name_H-M   'P 1'
#
loop_
_entity.id
_entity.type
_entity.pdbx_description
1 polymer ?
#
loop_
_entity_poly.entity_id
_entity_poly.type
_entity_poly.pdbx_seq_one_letter_code
_entity_poly.pdbx_strand_id
1 'polypeptide(L)'
;MADDRGPRLVASCWSLTAAAAIFLAMRVYCKIWRGRGLWWDDHLLIISWVSLAIAVSINTYLVSLGFGRHIWTISEGNRKAISLYTILVATFGIIATTTSKTSFAITLYRIATNAWMKYFLIFIIVSINISMNLVWIFGFAKCTPLKRVWDKAVPGTCWDPSKLVKFQLFAACKIEKANSVIR
;
A
#
# COMPACT_ATOMS: atom_id res chain seq x y z
N MET A 1 -25.21 10.10 -19.28
CA MET A 1 -24.57 8.85 -18.81
C MET A 1 -23.43 9.23 -17.88
N ALA A 2 -23.67 9.17 -16.56
CA ALA A 2 -22.66 9.55 -15.58
C ALA A 2 -21.60 8.46 -15.52
N ASP A 3 -20.35 8.85 -15.72
CA ASP A 3 -19.19 7.97 -15.82
C ASP A 3 -18.86 7.41 -14.41
N ASP A 4 -19.46 6.27 -14.04
CA ASP A 4 -19.22 5.59 -12.75
C ASP A 4 -17.76 5.07 -12.71
N ARG A 5 -16.86 5.87 -12.13
CA ARG A 5 -15.43 5.54 -12.04
C ARG A 5 -15.12 4.47 -10.97
N GLY A 6 -16.01 4.27 -10.02
CA GLY A 6 -15.85 3.31 -8.92
C GLY A 6 -15.68 1.86 -9.40
N PRO A 7 -16.59 1.31 -10.22
CA PRO A 7 -16.48 -0.05 -10.75
C PRO A 7 -15.20 -0.29 -11.56
N ARG A 8 -14.76 0.69 -12.35
CA ARG A 8 -13.50 0.61 -13.11
C ARG A 8 -12.28 0.47 -12.21
N LEU A 9 -12.23 1.23 -11.11
CA LEU A 9 -11.15 1.14 -10.12
C LEU A 9 -11.08 -0.24 -9.47
N VAL A 10 -12.23 -0.77 -9.04
CA VAL A 10 -12.33 -2.10 -8.41
C VAL A 10 -11.88 -3.19 -9.38
N ALA A 11 -12.33 -3.13 -10.64
CA ALA A 11 -11.94 -4.08 -11.67
C ALA A 11 -10.42 -4.11 -11.88
N SER A 12 -9.77 -2.94 -11.94
CA SER A 12 -8.30 -2.85 -12.01
C SER A 12 -7.62 -3.40 -10.75
N CYS A 13 -8.09 -3.06 -9.55
CA CYS A 13 -7.49 -3.57 -8.31
C CYS A 13 -7.55 -5.10 -8.21
N TRP A 14 -8.67 -5.72 -8.60
CA TRP A 14 -8.82 -7.17 -8.60
C TRP A 14 -7.95 -7.85 -9.66
N SER A 15 -7.84 -7.28 -10.87
CA SER A 15 -7.00 -7.87 -11.91
C SER A 15 -5.52 -7.86 -11.51
N LEU A 16 -5.03 -6.75 -10.93
CA LEU A 16 -3.67 -6.67 -10.41
C LEU A 16 -3.44 -7.64 -9.24
N THR A 17 -4.41 -7.79 -8.33
CA THR A 17 -4.30 -8.69 -7.19
C THR A 17 -4.25 -10.16 -7.63
N ALA A 18 -5.08 -10.53 -8.61
CA ALA A 18 -5.08 -11.87 -9.20
C ALA A 18 -3.77 -12.16 -9.93
N ALA A 19 -3.27 -11.22 -10.73
CA ALA A 19 -1.96 -11.35 -11.38
C ALA A 19 -0.85 -11.55 -10.35
N ALA A 20 -0.83 -10.76 -9.27
CA ALA A 20 0.14 -10.91 -8.18
C ALA A 20 0.04 -12.29 -7.50
N ALA A 21 -1.17 -12.82 -7.34
CA ALA A 21 -1.40 -14.16 -6.77
C ALA A 21 -0.77 -15.25 -7.62
N ILE A 22 -0.93 -15.16 -8.95
CA ILE A 22 -0.36 -16.14 -9.90
C ILE A 22 1.17 -16.13 -9.83
N PHE A 23 1.80 -14.94 -9.83
CA PHE A 23 3.26 -14.83 -9.69
C PHE A 23 3.76 -15.39 -8.36
N LEU A 24 3.04 -15.12 -7.27
CA LEU A 24 3.38 -15.63 -5.93
C LEU A 24 3.26 -17.16 -5.90
N ALA A 25 2.16 -17.71 -6.40
CA ALA A 25 1.92 -19.14 -6.46
C ALA A 25 3.00 -19.85 -7.30
N MET A 26 3.36 -19.29 -8.45
CA MET A 26 4.44 -19.80 -9.28
C MET A 26 5.79 -19.80 -8.53
N ARG A 27 6.11 -18.72 -7.82
CA ARG A 27 7.34 -18.60 -7.02
C ARG A 27 7.40 -19.67 -5.92
N VAL A 28 6.30 -19.86 -5.19
CA VAL A 28 6.20 -20.87 -4.13
C VAL A 28 6.29 -22.28 -4.72
N TYR A 29 5.58 -22.54 -5.82
CA TYR A 29 5.62 -23.82 -6.54
C TYR A 29 7.05 -24.18 -7.00
N CYS A 30 7.77 -23.25 -7.63
CA CYS A 30 9.17 -23.49 -8.04
C CYS A 30 10.10 -23.79 -6.85
N LYS A 31 9.88 -23.16 -5.70
CA LYS A 31 10.68 -23.44 -4.48
C LYS A 31 10.40 -24.82 -3.90
N ILE A 32 9.12 -25.17 -3.80
CA ILE A 32 8.68 -26.49 -3.31
C ILE A 32 9.21 -27.59 -4.24
N TRP A 33 9.07 -27.41 -5.56
CA TRP A 33 9.55 -28.37 -6.55
C TRP A 33 11.07 -28.55 -6.52
N ARG A 34 11.83 -27.48 -6.23
CA ARG A 34 13.29 -27.53 -6.08
C ARG A 34 13.75 -27.96 -4.68
N GLY A 35 12.85 -28.41 -3.81
CA GLY A 35 13.15 -28.96 -2.49
C GLY A 35 13.76 -27.97 -1.50
N ARG A 36 13.66 -26.66 -1.75
CA ARG A 36 14.13 -25.63 -0.82
C ARG A 36 12.98 -25.27 0.12
N GLY A 37 13.16 -25.50 1.42
CA GLY A 37 12.15 -25.15 2.44
C GLY A 37 11.70 -23.69 2.37
N LEU A 38 10.47 -23.41 2.81
CA LEU A 38 9.95 -22.03 2.88
C LEU A 38 10.80 -21.22 3.85
N TRP A 39 11.27 -20.07 3.38
CA TRP A 39 12.02 -19.13 4.22
C TRP A 39 11.09 -18.06 4.76
N TRP A 40 11.50 -17.38 5.84
CA TRP A 40 10.79 -16.21 6.40
C TRP A 40 10.41 -15.16 5.34
N ASP A 41 11.24 -15.01 4.29
CA ASP A 41 10.95 -14.20 3.10
C ASP A 41 9.59 -14.53 2.44
N ASP A 42 9.30 -15.82 2.22
CA ASP A 42 8.08 -16.23 1.52
C ASP A 42 6.84 -15.98 2.40
N HIS A 43 6.97 -16.15 3.71
CA HIS A 43 5.89 -15.83 4.65
C HIS A 43 5.57 -14.33 4.63
N LEU A 44 6.58 -13.46 4.60
CA LEU A 44 6.37 -12.01 4.48
C LEU A 44 5.66 -11.66 3.15
N LEU A 45 6.04 -12.31 2.06
CA LEU A 45 5.42 -12.11 0.76
C LEU A 45 3.94 -12.55 0.74
N ILE A 46 3.62 -13.69 1.37
CA ILE A 46 2.24 -14.18 1.52
C ILE A 46 1.43 -13.22 2.39
N ILE A 47 1.96 -12.78 3.53
CA ILE A 47 1.30 -11.82 4.42
C ILE A 47 0.99 -10.51 3.69
N SER A 48 1.93 -10.03 2.87
CA SER A 48 1.72 -8.84 2.05
C SER A 48 0.55 -9.02 1.08
N TRP A 49 0.51 -10.15 0.35
CA TRP A 49 -0.57 -10.42 -0.60
C TRP A 49 -1.93 -10.52 0.11
N VAL A 50 -1.99 -11.16 1.29
CA VAL A 50 -3.20 -11.23 2.10
C VAL A 50 -3.64 -9.83 2.55
N SER A 51 -2.72 -8.99 3.02
CA SER A 51 -3.00 -7.60 3.40
C SER A 51 -3.53 -6.78 2.21
N LEU A 52 -2.98 -6.99 1.01
CA LEU A 52 -3.44 -6.37 -0.22
C LEU A 52 -4.86 -6.84 -0.58
N ALA A 53 -5.13 -8.14 -0.51
CA ALA A 53 -6.45 -8.70 -0.78
C ALA A 53 -7.51 -8.10 0.17
N ILE A 54 -7.21 -8.03 1.47
CA ILE A 54 -8.09 -7.39 2.47
C ILE A 54 -8.34 -5.92 2.09
N ALA A 55 -7.31 -5.17 1.72
CA ALA A 55 -7.46 -3.77 1.32
C ALA A 55 -8.37 -3.62 0.08
N VAL A 56 -8.25 -4.50 -0.92
CA VAL A 56 -9.10 -4.49 -2.13
C VAL A 56 -10.53 -4.92 -1.82
N SER A 57 -10.75 -5.87 -0.91
CA SER A 57 -12.08 -6.27 -0.44
C SER A 57 -12.80 -5.11 0.27
N ILE A 58 -12.11 -4.42 1.18
CA ILE A 58 -12.67 -3.24 1.86
C ILE A 58 -12.93 -2.12 0.84
N ASN A 59 -12.04 -1.92 -0.15
CA ASN A 59 -12.25 -0.94 -1.21
C ASN A 59 -13.50 -1.24 -2.06
N THR A 60 -13.75 -2.52 -2.35
CA THR A 60 -14.96 -2.98 -3.05
C THR A 60 -16.23 -2.65 -2.27
N TYR A 61 -16.20 -2.86 -0.95
CA TYR A 61 -17.29 -2.45 -0.05
C TYR A 61 -17.48 -0.92 -0.02
N LEU A 62 -16.39 -0.14 -0.13
CA LEU A 62 -16.49 1.32 -0.18
C LEU A 62 -17.21 1.79 -1.43
N VAL A 63 -16.85 1.20 -2.57
CA VAL A 63 -17.49 1.51 -3.85
C VAL A 63 -18.97 1.15 -3.82
N SER A 64 -19.37 0.04 -3.17
CA SER A 64 -20.79 -0.30 -2.99
C SER A 64 -21.54 0.67 -2.07
N LEU A 65 -20.85 1.29 -1.10
CA LEU A 65 -21.38 2.39 -0.27
C LEU A 65 -21.50 3.73 -1.01
N GLY A 66 -21.09 3.81 -2.28
CA GLY A 66 -21.15 5.02 -3.10
C GLY A 66 -19.84 5.80 -3.17
N PHE A 67 -18.72 5.21 -2.72
CA PHE A 67 -17.39 5.81 -2.91
C PHE A 67 -17.06 5.87 -4.41
N GLY A 68 -16.90 7.08 -4.95
CA GLY A 68 -16.68 7.32 -6.38
C GLY A 68 -17.88 7.86 -7.16
N ARG A 69 -19.06 8.00 -6.53
CA ARG A 69 -20.19 8.79 -7.04
C ARG A 69 -20.09 10.25 -6.60
N HIS A 70 -20.78 11.17 -7.29
CA HIS A 70 -20.79 12.58 -6.91
C HIS A 70 -21.18 12.75 -5.43
N ILE A 71 -20.43 13.59 -4.71
CA ILE A 71 -20.46 13.83 -3.25
C ILE A 71 -21.88 14.14 -2.68
N TRP A 72 -22.83 14.46 -3.56
CA TRP A 72 -24.21 14.85 -3.29
C TRP A 72 -25.18 13.70 -2.99
N THR A 73 -24.85 12.44 -3.33
CA THR A 73 -25.75 11.27 -3.08
C THR A 73 -25.39 10.46 -1.83
N ILE A 74 -24.40 10.89 -1.05
CA ILE A 74 -23.93 10.14 0.13
C ILE A 74 -24.63 10.68 1.38
N SER A 75 -25.45 9.83 2.01
CA SER A 75 -26.07 10.09 3.32
C SER A 75 -25.02 10.47 4.37
N GLU A 76 -25.28 11.52 5.15
CA GLU A 76 -24.41 12.06 6.21
C GLU A 76 -23.92 10.97 7.19
N GLY A 77 -24.76 9.97 7.49
CA GLY A 77 -24.40 8.84 8.35
C GLY A 77 -23.33 7.91 7.77
N ASN A 78 -23.30 7.75 6.44
CA ASN A 78 -22.34 6.86 5.77
C ASN A 78 -20.97 7.53 5.57
N ARG A 79 -20.85 8.85 5.68
CA ARG A 79 -19.58 9.57 5.51
C ARG A 79 -18.54 9.19 6.56
N LYS A 80 -18.95 8.96 7.81
CA LYS A 80 -18.03 8.56 8.89
C LYS A 80 -17.47 7.16 8.65
N ALA A 81 -18.34 6.22 8.31
CA ALA A 81 -17.95 4.85 7.96
C ALA A 81 -16.98 4.84 6.78
N ILE A 82 -17.31 5.56 5.71
CA ILE A 82 -16.46 5.72 4.53
C ILE A 82 -15.07 6.27 4.89
N SER A 83 -14.98 7.30 5.73
CA SER A 83 -13.69 7.88 6.15
C SER A 83 -12.85 6.87 6.92
N LEU A 84 -13.45 6.16 7.88
CA LEU A 84 -12.78 5.12 8.67
C LEU A 84 -12.24 4.00 7.80
N TYR A 85 -13.06 3.44 6.92
CA TYR A 85 -12.63 2.37 6.04
C TYR A 85 -11.57 2.83 5.03
N THR A 86 -11.60 4.08 4.58
CA THR A 86 -10.55 4.62 3.70
C THR A 86 -9.19 4.66 4.41
N ILE A 87 -9.17 5.02 5.69
CA ILE A 87 -7.96 5.01 6.52
C ILE A 87 -7.47 3.57 6.72
N LEU A 88 -8.39 2.62 6.94
CA LEU A 88 -8.05 1.20 7.05
C LEU A 88 -7.41 0.69 5.74
N VAL A 89 -8.03 0.95 4.59
CA VAL A 89 -7.49 0.59 3.27
C VAL A 89 -6.09 1.17 3.07
N ALA A 90 -5.88 2.45 3.42
CA ALA A 90 -4.56 3.08 3.32
C ALA A 90 -3.53 2.39 4.23
N THR A 91 -3.92 2.04 5.46
CA THR A 91 -3.04 1.37 6.43
C THR A 91 -2.63 -0.03 5.95
N PHE A 92 -3.60 -0.85 5.54
CA PHE A 92 -3.32 -2.20 5.00
C PHE A 92 -2.54 -2.14 3.69
N GLY A 93 -2.77 -1.13 2.84
CA GLY A 93 -1.98 -0.89 1.63
C GLY A 93 -0.53 -0.53 1.93
N ILE A 94 -0.28 0.30 2.96
CA ILE A 94 1.07 0.60 3.43
C ILE A 94 1.76 -0.66 3.95
N ILE A 95 1.10 -1.45 4.79
CA ILE A 95 1.65 -2.71 5.33
C ILE A 95 1.99 -3.69 4.19
N ALA A 96 1.11 -3.84 3.20
CA ALA A 96 1.37 -4.69 2.04
C ALA A 96 2.60 -4.19 1.24
N THR A 97 2.61 -2.92 0.85
CA THR A 97 3.70 -2.37 0.02
C THR A 97 5.06 -2.39 0.73
N THR A 98 5.10 -2.18 2.04
CA THR A 98 6.33 -2.30 2.84
C THR A 98 6.82 -3.73 2.90
N THR A 99 5.96 -4.65 3.33
CA THR A 99 6.30 -6.05 3.51
C THR A 99 6.73 -6.71 2.20
N SER A 100 6.09 -6.36 1.08
CA SER A 100 6.52 -6.81 -0.26
C SER A 100 7.92 -6.33 -0.62
N LYS A 101 8.22 -5.05 -0.37
CA LYS A 101 9.54 -4.48 -0.71
C LYS A 101 10.64 -5.05 0.20
N THR A 102 10.36 -5.25 1.48
CA THR A 102 11.34 -5.82 2.42
C THR A 102 11.64 -7.27 2.07
N SER A 103 10.63 -8.09 1.77
CA SER A 103 10.82 -9.46 1.27
C SER A 103 11.70 -9.47 0.02
N PHE A 104 11.36 -8.66 -0.99
CA PHE A 104 12.15 -8.60 -2.21
C PHE A 104 13.61 -8.16 -1.97
N ALA A 105 13.83 -7.17 -1.11
CA ALA A 105 15.16 -6.71 -0.76
C ALA A 105 15.98 -7.78 -0.01
N ILE A 106 15.36 -8.55 0.89
CA ILE A 106 16.00 -9.68 1.59
C ILE A 106 16.37 -10.78 0.58
N THR A 107 15.48 -11.08 -0.37
CA THR A 107 15.77 -12.03 -1.45
C THR A 107 17.00 -11.60 -2.24
N LEU A 108 17.07 -10.33 -2.66
CA LEU A 108 18.20 -9.79 -3.40
C LEU A 108 19.48 -9.79 -2.58
N TYR A 109 19.41 -9.45 -1.29
CA TYR A 109 20.55 -9.43 -0.39
C TYR A 109 21.22 -10.80 -0.29
N ARG A 110 20.40 -11.86 -0.35
CA ARG A 110 20.89 -13.24 -0.34
C ARG A 110 21.54 -13.68 -1.66
N ILE A 111 21.05 -13.18 -2.79
CA ILE A 111 21.58 -13.51 -4.12
C ILE A 111 22.84 -12.69 -4.44
N ALA A 112 22.93 -11.47 -3.91
CA ALA A 112 24.05 -10.59 -4.13
C ALA A 112 25.35 -11.17 -3.54
N THR A 113 26.31 -11.49 -4.40
CA THR A 113 27.65 -11.96 -3.99
C THR A 113 28.58 -10.78 -3.66
N ASN A 114 28.40 -9.64 -4.34
CA ASN A 114 29.26 -8.47 -4.23
C ASN A 114 28.98 -7.64 -2.95
N ALA A 115 30.03 -7.29 -2.21
CA ALA A 115 29.92 -6.52 -0.96
C ALA A 115 29.30 -5.13 -1.17
N TRP A 116 29.66 -4.44 -2.26
CA TRP A 116 29.06 -3.14 -2.63
C TRP A 116 27.54 -3.22 -2.82
N MET A 117 27.07 -4.28 -3.47
CA MET A 117 25.64 -4.50 -3.71
C MET A 117 24.89 -4.78 -2.40
N LYS A 118 25.52 -5.47 -1.45
CA LYS A 118 24.97 -5.70 -0.10
C LYS A 118 24.80 -4.39 0.68
N TYR A 119 25.79 -3.51 0.68
CA TYR A 119 25.68 -2.19 1.33
C TYR A 119 24.56 -1.34 0.70
N PHE A 120 24.45 -1.35 -0.63
CA PHE A 120 23.39 -0.65 -1.34
C PHE A 120 21.99 -1.20 -0.98
N LEU A 121 21.84 -2.52 -0.87
CA LEU A 121 20.58 -3.15 -0.47
C LEU A 121 20.18 -2.82 0.97
N ILE A 122 21.15 -2.78 1.90
CA ILE A 122 20.91 -2.34 3.28
C ILE A 122 20.43 -0.88 3.29
N PHE A 123 21.08 -0.01 2.52
CA PHE A 123 20.64 1.39 2.38
C PHE A 123 19.20 1.48 1.87
N ILE A 124 18.82 0.67 0.87
CA ILE A 124 17.44 0.61 0.37
C ILE A 124 16.47 0.17 1.48
N ILE A 125 16.77 -0.92 2.20
CA ILE A 125 15.91 -1.42 3.28
C ILE A 125 15.69 -0.34 4.35
N VAL A 126 16.76 0.32 4.79
CA VAL A 126 16.69 1.40 5.79
C VAL A 126 15.85 2.57 5.25
N SER A 127 16.09 2.99 4.00
CA SER A 127 15.35 4.10 3.40
C SER A 127 13.84 3.85 3.29
N ILE A 128 13.42 2.61 2.99
CA ILE A 128 12.01 2.23 2.89
C ILE A 128 11.35 2.27 4.28
N ASN A 129 12.01 1.73 5.29
CA ASN A 129 11.50 1.74 6.67
C ASN A 129 11.34 3.16 7.22
N ILE A 130 12.31 4.05 6.94
CA ILE A 130 12.24 5.47 7.32
C ILE A 130 11.07 6.16 6.61
N SER A 131 10.94 5.95 5.31
CA SER A 131 9.88 6.57 4.51
C SER A 131 8.49 6.21 5.04
N MET A 132 8.34 4.99 5.51
CA MET A 132 7.06 4.44 5.98
C MET A 132 6.69 4.91 7.38
N ASN A 133 7.68 5.01 8.27
CA ASN A 133 7.50 5.69 9.54
C ASN A 133 7.06 7.14 9.33
N LEU A 134 7.68 7.86 8.39
CA LEU A 134 7.26 9.23 8.06
C LEU A 134 5.83 9.27 7.54
N VAL A 135 5.44 8.38 6.61
CA VAL A 135 4.07 8.32 6.09
C VAL A 135 3.05 8.07 7.22
N TRP A 136 3.34 7.16 8.15
CA TRP A 136 2.48 6.90 9.30
C TRP A 136 2.36 8.13 10.20
N ILE A 137 3.47 8.72 10.60
CA ILE A 137 3.51 9.92 11.45
C ILE A 137 2.73 11.06 10.79
N PHE A 138 3.01 11.33 9.51
CA PHE A 138 2.31 12.37 8.79
C PHE A 138 0.83 12.05 8.61
N GLY A 139 0.45 10.80 8.34
CA GLY A 139 -0.95 10.38 8.19
C GLY A 139 -1.80 10.70 9.41
N PHE A 140 -1.27 10.47 10.61
CA PHE A 140 -1.95 10.79 11.88
C PHE A 140 -1.81 12.27 12.26
N ALA A 141 -0.67 12.89 11.97
CA ALA A 141 -0.43 14.32 12.22
C ALA A 141 -1.12 15.25 11.21
N LYS A 142 -1.89 14.74 10.23
CA LYS A 142 -2.58 15.57 9.23
C LYS A 142 -3.64 16.50 9.82
N CYS A 143 -4.24 16.16 10.96
CA CYS A 143 -5.31 16.95 11.56
C CYS A 143 -5.12 17.13 13.06
N THR A 144 -5.35 18.36 13.53
CA THR A 144 -5.49 18.70 14.94
C THR A 144 -6.94 19.12 15.19
N PRO A 145 -7.74 18.39 15.98
CA PRO A 145 -7.45 17.13 16.68
C PRO A 145 -7.51 15.88 15.78
N LEU A 146 -6.80 14.81 16.16
CA LEU A 146 -6.76 13.52 15.43
C LEU A 146 -8.16 12.93 15.17
N LYS A 147 -9.12 13.19 16.07
CA LYS A 147 -10.53 12.80 15.92
C LYS A 147 -11.16 13.29 14.61
N ARG A 148 -10.68 14.40 14.06
CA ARG A 148 -11.17 14.97 12.80
C ARG A 148 -10.82 14.14 11.56
N VAL A 149 -9.82 13.25 11.67
CA VAL A 149 -9.42 12.35 10.56
C VAL A 149 -10.57 11.39 10.20
N TRP A 150 -11.31 10.90 11.21
CA TRP A 150 -12.46 10.02 10.99
C TRP A 150 -13.81 10.72 11.15
N ASP A 151 -13.89 11.77 11.97
CA ASP A 151 -15.11 12.54 12.21
C ASP A 151 -14.95 13.98 11.74
N LYS A 152 -15.36 14.24 10.49
CA LYS A 152 -15.27 15.57 9.88
C LYS A 152 -16.18 16.62 10.54
N ALA A 153 -17.09 16.22 11.43
CA ALA A 153 -17.95 17.12 12.18
C ALA A 153 -17.24 17.83 13.35
N VAL A 154 -16.04 17.37 13.74
CA VAL A 154 -15.28 17.96 14.85
C VAL A 154 -14.53 19.22 14.37
N PRO A 155 -14.63 20.36 15.08
CA PRO A 155 -13.86 21.56 14.75
C PRO A 155 -12.35 21.34 14.94
N GLY A 156 -11.54 21.98 14.10
CA GLY A 156 -10.09 21.73 14.00
C GLY A 156 -9.47 22.25 12.70
N THR A 157 -8.19 21.98 12.52
CA THR A 157 -7.43 22.35 11.32
C THR A 157 -6.77 21.11 10.75
N CYS A 158 -6.97 20.86 9.46
CA CYS A 158 -6.29 19.80 8.73
C CYS A 158 -5.33 20.41 7.71
N TRP A 159 -4.20 19.75 7.51
CA TRP A 159 -3.25 20.11 6.47
C TRP A 159 -3.83 19.81 5.08
N ASP A 160 -3.46 20.65 4.13
CA ASP A 160 -3.95 20.59 2.76
C ASP A 160 -3.62 19.23 2.09
N PRO A 161 -4.60 18.53 1.49
CA PRO A 161 -4.39 17.22 0.87
C PRO A 161 -3.35 17.24 -0.25
N SER A 162 -3.15 18.39 -0.90
CA SER A 162 -2.11 18.58 -1.93
C SER A 162 -0.68 18.35 -1.40
N LYS A 163 -0.41 18.71 -0.14
CA LYS A 163 0.90 18.51 0.50
C LYS A 163 1.14 17.05 0.85
N LEU A 164 0.09 16.31 1.23
CA LEU A 164 0.17 14.88 1.49
C LEU A 164 0.44 14.10 0.20
N VAL A 165 -0.28 14.40 -0.88
CA VAL A 165 -0.10 13.72 -2.17
C VAL A 165 1.29 14.00 -2.76
N LYS A 166 1.80 15.24 -2.65
CA LYS A 166 3.19 15.56 -3.05
C LYS A 166 4.23 14.76 -2.26
N PHE A 167 4.01 14.57 -0.95
CA PHE A 167 4.92 13.77 -0.13
C PHE A 167 4.90 12.28 -0.54
N GLN A 168 3.72 11.72 -0.80
CA GLN A 168 3.55 10.36 -1.31
C GLN A 168 4.19 10.17 -2.68
N LEU A 169 4.00 11.13 -3.60
CA LEU A 169 4.62 11.14 -4.92
C LEU A 169 6.14 11.25 -4.85
N PHE A 170 6.68 12.04 -3.92
CA PHE A 170 8.13 12.14 -3.73
C PHE A 170 8.74 10.84 -3.20
N ALA A 171 8.06 10.18 -2.26
CA ALA A 171 8.46 8.86 -1.77
C ALA A 171 8.40 7.80 -2.89
N ALA A 172 7.37 7.83 -3.73
CA ALA A 172 7.23 6.94 -4.90
C ALA A 172 8.29 7.21 -5.98
N CYS A 173 8.55 8.48 -6.31
CA CYS A 173 9.53 8.89 -7.31
C CYS A 173 10.97 8.51 -6.92
N LYS A 174 11.30 8.51 -5.62
CA LYS A 174 12.59 7.98 -5.14
C LYS A 174 12.78 6.50 -5.48
N ILE A 175 11.72 5.70 -5.45
CA ILE A 175 11.78 4.28 -5.82
C ILE A 175 12.01 4.13 -7.33
N GLU A 176 11.34 4.96 -8.15
CA GLU A 176 11.48 4.91 -9.61
C GLU A 176 12.87 5.35 -10.08
N LYS A 177 13.43 6.41 -9.49
CA LYS A 177 14.82 6.82 -9.75
C LYS A 177 15.84 5.78 -9.29
N ALA A 178 15.63 5.14 -8.14
CA ALA A 178 16.50 4.05 -7.70
C ALA A 178 16.47 2.85 -8.66
N ASN A 179 15.31 2.54 -9.24
CA ASN A 179 15.18 1.46 -10.23
C ASN A 179 15.82 1.83 -11.59
N SER A 180 15.80 3.11 -11.98
CA SER A 180 16.45 3.59 -13.21
C SER A 180 17.98 3.59 -13.16
N VAL A 181 18.57 3.60 -11.97
CA VAL A 181 20.04 3.56 -11.76
C VAL A 181 20.58 2.11 -11.81
N ILE A 182 19.71 1.11 -11.72
CA ILE A 182 20.07 -0.32 -11.72
C ILE A 182 19.99 -0.93 -13.15
N ARG A 183 19.50 -0.18 -14.13
CA ARG A 183 19.54 -0.56 -15.55
C ARG A 183 20.74 0.07 -16.23
#